data_AF-A0A4V2UII6-F1
#
_entry.id   AF-A0A4V2UII6-F1
#
_cell.length_a   1.000
_cell.length_b   1.000
_cell.length_c   1.000
_cell.angle_alpha   90.00
_cell.angle_beta   90.00
_cell.angle_gamma   90.00
#
_symmetry.space_group_name_H-M   'P 1'
#
loop_
_entity.id
_entity.type
_entity.pdbx_description
1 polymer ?
#
loop_
_entity_poly.entity_id
_entity_poly.type
_entity_poly.pdbx_seq_one_letter_code
_entity_poly.pdbx_strand_id
1 'polypeptide(L)'
;MPNTAVATTSKPASVRRTAATKPAASKSVATKTATTNAVDAIALLKEDHKKAKKLFKDFEKLKEKGSDEEKAALVSQICMELTVHTRIEEEIFYPAFRKTKDAEDMVDEATVEHASAKDLIRQLQSMQPSDDLYDAKVTVLGEYIEHHVEEEEKEMFKKAKRAKLDMVALGKKLASRKKAIMKELQH
;
A
#
# COMPACT_ATOMS: atom_id res chain seq x y z
N MET A 1 -51.34 62.02 -35.75
CA MET A 1 -50.93 63.21 -36.54
C MET A 1 -49.56 62.91 -37.14
N PRO A 2 -49.40 63.08 -38.46
CA PRO A 2 -48.39 62.39 -39.27
C PRO A 2 -47.13 63.25 -39.48
N ASN A 3 -46.00 62.63 -39.82
CA ASN A 3 -45.39 62.96 -41.11
C ASN A 3 -44.50 61.84 -41.64
N THR A 4 -44.70 61.57 -42.92
CA THR A 4 -44.04 60.62 -43.78
C THR A 4 -43.02 61.39 -44.62
N ALA A 5 -41.83 60.84 -44.84
CA ALA A 5 -41.06 61.16 -46.05
C ALA A 5 -40.23 59.94 -46.46
N VAL A 6 -40.44 59.56 -47.71
CA VAL A 6 -39.90 58.43 -48.46
C VAL A 6 -38.80 58.93 -49.39
N ALA A 7 -37.87 58.04 -49.77
CA ALA A 7 -37.29 57.84 -51.12
C ALA A 7 -35.76 57.64 -51.06
N THR A 8 -35.27 56.39 -51.26
CA THR A 8 -34.71 55.82 -52.52
C THR A 8 -33.27 56.29 -52.81
N THR A 9 -32.26 55.52 -53.22
CA THR A 9 -32.16 54.44 -54.23
C THR A 9 -30.83 53.66 -54.09
N SER A 10 -30.80 52.47 -54.74
CA SER A 10 -29.69 51.89 -55.55
C SER A 10 -28.43 51.24 -54.90
N LYS A 11 -28.32 49.92 -55.17
CA LYS A 11 -27.14 49.01 -55.21
C LYS A 11 -26.45 49.17 -56.60
N PRO A 12 -25.12 48.95 -56.84
CA PRO A 12 -24.55 47.58 -56.88
C PRO A 12 -23.05 47.34 -56.61
N ALA A 13 -22.77 46.04 -56.39
CA ALA A 13 -21.62 45.23 -56.80
C ALA A 13 -20.19 45.52 -56.27
N SER A 14 -19.66 44.51 -55.55
CA SER A 14 -18.54 43.64 -56.00
C SER A 14 -17.36 43.51 -55.02
N VAL A 15 -17.34 42.35 -54.37
CA VAL A 15 -16.21 41.48 -53.97
C VAL A 15 -14.79 42.07 -54.00
N ARG A 16 -14.13 42.06 -52.83
CA ARG A 16 -12.75 41.54 -52.72
C ARG A 16 -12.50 40.97 -51.32
N ARG A 17 -12.16 39.68 -51.30
CA ARG A 17 -11.75 38.90 -50.13
C ARG A 17 -10.47 39.46 -49.52
N THR A 18 -10.43 39.61 -48.20
CA THR A 18 -9.19 39.69 -47.42
C THR A 18 -9.16 38.58 -46.39
N ALA A 19 -7.98 38.00 -46.23
CA ALA A 19 -7.71 36.73 -45.57
C ALA A 19 -7.93 36.80 -44.05
N ALA A 20 -8.52 35.73 -43.52
CA ALA A 20 -8.64 35.49 -42.09
C ALA A 20 -7.26 35.20 -41.47
N THR A 21 -6.86 36.01 -40.49
CA THR A 21 -5.76 35.70 -39.57
C THR A 21 -6.32 34.83 -38.45
N LYS A 22 -5.80 33.61 -38.29
CA LYS A 22 -6.14 32.68 -37.20
C LYS A 22 -5.79 33.29 -35.84
N PRO A 23 -6.63 33.20 -34.80
CA PRO A 23 -6.18 33.43 -33.44
C PRO A 23 -5.31 32.24 -33.00
N ALA A 24 -4.13 32.56 -32.48
CA ALA A 24 -3.23 31.58 -31.87
C ALA A 24 -3.89 31.02 -30.61
N ALA A 25 -4.03 29.69 -30.56
CA ALA A 25 -4.52 28.98 -29.39
C ALA A 25 -3.53 29.17 -28.23
N SER A 26 -3.98 29.83 -27.14
CA SER A 26 -3.27 29.81 -25.88
C SER A 26 -3.30 28.39 -25.33
N LYS A 27 -2.15 27.71 -25.35
CA LYS A 27 -1.98 26.42 -24.68
C LYS A 27 -2.21 26.64 -23.20
N SER A 28 -3.33 26.12 -22.69
CA SER A 28 -3.55 25.94 -21.26
C SER A 28 -2.45 25.02 -20.74
N VAL A 29 -1.46 25.59 -20.05
CA VAL A 29 -0.46 24.83 -19.33
C VAL A 29 -1.20 24.17 -18.17
N ALA A 30 -1.61 22.92 -18.37
CA ALA A 30 -2.06 22.06 -17.30
C ALA A 30 -0.92 22.00 -16.28
N THR A 31 -1.12 22.67 -15.15
CA THR A 31 -0.27 22.55 -13.98
C THR A 31 -0.30 21.07 -13.61
N LYS A 32 0.79 20.34 -13.90
CA LYS A 32 1.01 19.03 -13.32
C LYS A 32 1.11 19.28 -11.81
N THR A 33 -0.01 19.12 -11.12
CA THR A 33 -0.02 18.96 -9.67
C THR A 33 0.97 17.85 -9.40
N ALA A 34 2.07 18.19 -8.73
CA ALA A 34 3.05 17.21 -8.29
C ALA A 34 2.29 16.15 -7.49
N THR A 35 2.05 15.00 -8.10
CA THR A 35 1.56 13.82 -7.40
C THR A 35 2.68 13.49 -6.42
N THR A 36 2.50 13.89 -5.16
CA THR A 36 3.13 13.21 -4.04
C THR A 36 3.02 11.72 -4.36
N ASN A 37 4.15 11.01 -4.48
CA ASN A 37 4.17 9.56 -4.76
C ASN A 37 3.22 8.88 -3.78
N ALA A 38 1.98 8.67 -4.22
CA ALA A 38 0.92 8.26 -3.34
C ALA A 38 1.15 6.78 -3.13
N VAL A 39 1.53 6.41 -1.91
CA VAL A 39 1.92 5.04 -1.61
C VAL A 39 0.71 4.14 -1.84
N ASP A 40 0.84 3.22 -2.79
CA ASP A 40 -0.15 2.17 -3.07
C ASP A 40 -0.12 1.14 -1.93
N ALA A 41 -1.30 0.74 -1.43
CA ALA A 41 -1.41 -0.20 -0.31
C ALA A 41 -0.66 -1.51 -0.56
N ILE A 42 -0.82 -2.11 -1.74
CA ILE A 42 -0.18 -3.39 -2.07
C ILE A 42 1.34 -3.19 -2.22
N ALA A 43 1.78 -2.06 -2.77
CA ALA A 43 3.22 -1.76 -2.83
C ALA A 43 3.83 -1.63 -1.42
N LEU A 44 3.11 -1.01 -0.47
CA LEU A 44 3.55 -0.90 0.93
C LEU A 44 3.65 -2.29 1.58
N LEU A 45 2.58 -3.09 1.51
CA LEU A 45 2.54 -4.42 2.14
C LEU A 45 3.60 -5.36 1.55
N LYS A 46 3.80 -5.34 0.22
CA LYS A 46 4.88 -6.12 -0.43
C LYS A 46 6.29 -5.70 0.02
N GLU A 47 6.51 -4.41 0.29
CA GLU A 47 7.82 -3.99 0.82
C GLU A 47 8.03 -4.49 2.25
N ASP A 48 6.96 -4.56 3.05
CA ASP A 48 6.99 -5.17 4.39
C ASP A 48 7.28 -6.67 4.30
N HIS A 49 6.62 -7.41 3.39
CA HIS A 49 6.89 -8.83 3.13
C HIS A 49 8.35 -9.07 2.74
N LYS A 50 8.87 -8.26 1.80
CA LYS A 50 10.25 -8.35 1.35
C LYS A 50 11.24 -8.10 2.49
N LYS A 51 10.94 -7.14 3.37
CA LYS A 51 11.74 -6.85 4.55
C LYS A 51 11.72 -8.01 5.53
N ALA A 52 10.54 -8.55 5.87
CA ALA A 52 10.40 -9.72 6.73
C ALA A 52 11.19 -10.93 6.18
N LYS A 53 11.02 -11.24 4.88
CA LYS A 53 11.76 -12.31 4.20
C LYS A 53 13.28 -12.11 4.28
N LYS A 54 13.76 -10.88 4.16
CA LYS A 54 15.19 -10.57 4.33
C LYS A 54 15.65 -10.83 5.76
N LEU A 55 14.89 -10.41 6.77
CA LEU A 55 15.25 -10.60 8.18
C LEU A 55 15.34 -12.09 8.54
N PHE A 56 14.38 -12.92 8.13
CA PHE A 56 14.46 -14.36 8.34
C PHE A 56 15.66 -14.99 7.63
N LYS A 57 15.97 -14.57 6.39
CA LYS A 57 17.18 -15.03 5.69
C LYS A 57 18.48 -14.61 6.38
N ASP A 58 18.50 -13.46 7.02
CA ASP A 58 19.65 -13.02 7.80
C ASP A 58 19.74 -13.81 9.11
N PHE A 59 18.62 -14.18 9.72
CA PHE A 59 18.59 -15.04 10.91
C PHE A 59 19.14 -16.43 10.61
N GLU A 60 18.77 -17.06 9.50
CA GLU A 60 19.31 -18.36 9.11
C GLU A 60 20.85 -18.35 8.95
N LYS A 61 21.45 -17.21 8.61
CA LYS A 61 22.92 -17.07 8.56
C LYS A 61 23.54 -16.94 9.95
N LEU A 62 22.84 -16.26 10.87
CA LEU A 62 23.28 -16.07 12.25
C LEU A 62 23.05 -17.31 13.13
N LYS A 63 22.06 -18.15 12.81
CA LYS A 63 21.70 -19.34 13.58
C LYS A 63 22.93 -20.20 13.95
N GLU A 64 23.84 -20.39 13.01
CA GLU A 64 25.04 -21.23 13.17
C GLU A 64 26.30 -20.49 13.64
N LYS A 65 26.37 -19.15 13.51
CA LYS A 65 27.63 -18.40 13.61
C LYS A 65 27.55 -17.07 14.36
N GLY A 66 26.34 -16.57 14.60
CA GLY A 66 26.11 -15.30 15.29
C GLY A 66 26.16 -15.46 16.79
N SER A 67 26.48 -14.38 17.49
CA SER A 67 26.36 -14.33 18.95
C SER A 67 24.89 -14.28 19.38
N ASP A 68 24.64 -14.61 20.65
CA ASP A 68 23.30 -14.52 21.24
C ASP A 68 22.75 -13.09 21.16
N GLU A 69 23.60 -12.07 21.33
CA GLU A 69 23.22 -10.67 21.19
C GLU A 69 22.80 -10.31 19.76
N GLU A 70 23.51 -10.81 18.75
CA GLU A 70 23.16 -10.60 17.34
C GLU A 70 21.83 -11.27 17.00
N LYS A 71 21.61 -12.50 17.49
CA LYS A 71 20.34 -13.23 17.36
C LYS A 71 19.20 -12.49 18.05
N ALA A 72 19.40 -12.03 19.29
CA ALA A 72 18.41 -11.28 20.07
C ALA A 72 17.97 -10.01 19.33
N ALA A 73 18.95 -9.22 18.87
CA ALA A 73 18.67 -7.98 18.16
C ALA A 73 17.86 -8.22 16.89
N LEU A 74 18.22 -9.24 16.10
CA LEU A 74 17.52 -9.56 14.86
C LEU A 74 16.11 -10.10 15.09
N VAL A 75 15.92 -10.99 16.07
CA VAL A 75 14.60 -11.54 16.42
C VAL A 75 13.69 -10.45 17.00
N SER A 76 14.23 -9.55 17.83
CA SER A 76 13.49 -8.37 18.29
C SER A 76 13.01 -7.52 17.11
N GLN A 77 13.85 -7.33 16.09
CA GLN A 77 13.47 -6.63 14.87
C GLN A 77 12.39 -7.40 14.09
N ILE A 78 12.52 -8.71 13.91
CA ILE A 78 11.49 -9.56 13.27
C ILE A 78 10.15 -9.39 13.99
N CYS A 79 10.13 -9.56 15.32
CA CYS A 79 8.93 -9.45 16.13
C CYS A 79 8.26 -8.08 15.99
N MET A 80 9.04 -7.00 16.02
CA MET A 80 8.54 -5.64 15.85
C MET A 80 7.92 -5.44 14.46
N GLU A 81 8.61 -5.80 13.38
CA GLU A 81 8.13 -5.59 12.01
C GLU A 81 6.85 -6.39 11.74
N LEU A 82 6.79 -7.66 12.17
CA LEU A 82 5.60 -8.49 12.03
C LEU A 82 4.42 -7.96 12.87
N THR A 83 4.68 -7.50 14.09
CA THR A 83 3.64 -6.88 14.92
C THR A 83 3.03 -5.66 14.24
N VAL A 84 3.86 -4.81 13.64
CA VAL A 84 3.40 -3.61 12.94
C VAL A 84 2.62 -3.97 11.67
N HIS A 85 3.14 -4.91 10.89
CA HIS A 85 2.57 -5.37 9.63
C HIS A 85 1.18 -6.00 9.83
N THR A 86 1.09 -7.00 10.71
CA THR A 86 -0.19 -7.68 10.99
C THR A 86 -1.26 -6.71 11.53
N ARG A 87 -0.87 -5.72 12.35
CA ARG A 87 -1.80 -4.69 12.86
C ARG A 87 -2.36 -3.81 11.74
N ILE A 88 -1.54 -3.35 10.79
CA ILE A 88 -2.05 -2.48 9.72
C ILE A 88 -2.97 -3.25 8.76
N GLU A 89 -2.73 -4.54 8.55
CA GLU A 89 -3.62 -5.38 7.74
C GLU A 89 -4.96 -5.59 8.43
N GLU A 90 -4.95 -6.04 9.67
CA GLU A 90 -6.17 -6.31 10.45
C GLU A 90 -7.02 -5.07 10.71
N GLU A 91 -6.39 -3.92 10.96
CA GLU A 91 -7.12 -2.68 11.27
C GLU A 91 -7.64 -1.98 9.99
N ILE A 92 -7.01 -2.18 8.83
CA ILE A 92 -7.26 -1.36 7.63
C ILE A 92 -7.48 -2.19 6.37
N PHE A 93 -6.55 -3.07 6.01
CA PHE A 93 -6.62 -3.79 4.74
C PHE A 93 -7.72 -4.85 4.74
N TYR A 94 -7.75 -5.72 5.74
CA TYR A 94 -8.73 -6.80 5.90
C TYR A 94 -10.17 -6.28 5.99
N PRO A 95 -10.50 -5.25 6.80
CA PRO A 95 -11.86 -4.71 6.81
C PRO A 95 -12.28 -4.08 5.48
N ALA A 96 -11.34 -3.56 4.69
CA ALA A 96 -11.62 -3.05 3.36
C ALA A 96 -11.84 -4.19 2.35
N PHE A 97 -11.00 -5.24 2.41
CA PHE A 97 -11.10 -6.38 1.53
C PHE A 97 -12.33 -7.24 1.79
N ARG A 98 -12.73 -7.44 3.06
CA ARG A 98 -13.97 -8.14 3.47
C ARG A 98 -15.25 -7.55 2.88
N LYS A 99 -15.24 -6.28 2.48
CA LYS A 99 -16.40 -5.63 1.83
C LYS A 99 -16.53 -6.00 0.35
N THR A 100 -15.54 -6.68 -0.20
CA THR A 100 -15.56 -7.17 -1.57
C THR A 100 -16.21 -8.55 -1.61
N LYS A 101 -16.87 -8.86 -2.71
CA LYS A 101 -17.42 -10.22 -2.96
C LYS A 101 -16.34 -11.29 -3.11
N ASP A 102 -15.09 -10.88 -3.30
CA ASP A 102 -13.95 -11.76 -3.56
C ASP A 102 -13.18 -12.10 -2.27
N ALA A 103 -13.65 -11.66 -1.10
CA ALA A 103 -12.97 -11.88 0.17
C ALA A 103 -12.94 -13.36 0.58
N GLU A 104 -14.03 -14.08 0.31
CA GLU A 104 -14.22 -15.50 0.66
C GLU A 104 -13.73 -15.79 2.10
N ASP A 105 -13.19 -16.99 2.35
CA ASP A 105 -12.63 -17.40 3.65
C ASP A 105 -11.19 -16.89 3.85
N MET A 106 -10.59 -16.22 2.84
CA MET A 106 -9.18 -15.84 2.85
C MET A 106 -8.82 -14.93 4.01
N VAL A 107 -9.72 -14.03 4.40
CA VAL A 107 -9.46 -13.13 5.53
C VAL A 107 -9.62 -13.87 6.86
N ASP A 108 -10.47 -14.89 6.92
CA ASP A 108 -10.62 -15.73 8.12
C ASP A 108 -9.37 -16.61 8.30
N GLU A 109 -8.90 -17.25 7.23
CA GLU A 109 -7.64 -18.00 7.19
C GLU A 109 -6.45 -17.12 7.63
N ALA A 110 -6.27 -15.96 6.98
CA ALA A 110 -5.21 -15.01 7.32
C ALA A 110 -5.29 -14.52 8.78
N THR A 111 -6.51 -14.35 9.33
CA THR A 111 -6.71 -13.97 10.74
C THR A 111 -6.20 -15.06 11.69
N VAL A 112 -6.42 -16.34 11.36
CA VAL A 112 -5.95 -17.49 12.16
C VAL A 112 -4.43 -17.65 12.04
N GLU A 113 -3.87 -17.47 10.84
CA GLU A 113 -2.43 -17.46 10.62
C GLU A 113 -1.76 -16.34 11.44
N HIS A 114 -2.31 -15.12 11.41
CA HIS A 114 -1.83 -13.99 12.21
C HIS A 114 -1.87 -14.27 13.71
N ALA A 115 -2.94 -14.88 14.21
CA ALA A 115 -3.03 -15.26 15.62
C ALA A 115 -1.89 -16.22 15.99
N SER A 116 -1.65 -17.23 15.15
CA SER A 116 -0.57 -18.21 15.34
C SER A 116 0.82 -17.56 15.32
N ALA A 117 1.07 -16.67 14.36
CA ALA A 117 2.32 -15.90 14.27
C ALA A 117 2.53 -15.00 15.49
N LYS A 118 1.48 -14.30 15.96
CA LYS A 118 1.53 -13.47 17.18
C LYS A 118 1.79 -14.30 18.43
N ASP A 119 1.31 -15.53 18.51
CA ASP A 119 1.57 -16.42 19.63
C ASP A 119 3.04 -16.84 19.70
N LEU A 120 3.67 -17.11 18.55
CA LEU A 120 5.11 -17.37 18.45
C LEU A 120 5.94 -16.12 18.77
N ILE A 121 5.53 -14.94 18.30
CA ILE A 121 6.17 -13.66 18.65
C ILE A 121 6.17 -13.45 20.16
N ARG A 122 5.04 -13.64 20.85
CA ARG A 122 4.96 -13.49 22.31
C ARG A 122 5.88 -14.47 23.05
N GLN A 123 5.98 -15.71 22.56
CA GLN A 123 6.91 -16.70 23.13
C GLN A 123 8.36 -16.25 22.94
N LEU A 124 8.76 -15.88 21.73
CA LEU A 124 10.12 -15.42 21.42
C LEU A 124 10.52 -14.18 22.23
N GLN A 125 9.60 -13.23 22.45
CA GLN A 125 9.84 -12.04 23.27
C GLN A 125 10.08 -12.35 24.76
N SER A 126 9.70 -13.54 25.22
CA SER A 126 9.90 -14.00 26.61
C SER A 126 11.08 -14.96 26.79
N MET A 127 11.78 -15.31 25.70
CA MET A 127 12.88 -16.27 25.68
C MET A 127 14.25 -15.58 25.65
N GLN A 128 15.27 -16.32 26.07
CA GLN A 128 16.67 -15.98 25.80
C GLN A 128 17.15 -16.66 24.50
N PRO A 129 18.08 -16.05 23.76
CA PRO A 129 18.64 -16.66 22.55
C PRO A 129 19.31 -18.01 22.78
N SER A 130 19.78 -18.26 24.01
CA SER A 130 20.41 -19.51 24.45
C SER A 130 19.41 -20.60 24.85
N ASP A 131 18.10 -20.31 24.87
CA ASP A 131 17.08 -21.32 25.17
C ASP A 131 16.99 -22.36 24.04
N ASP A 132 16.90 -23.65 24.38
CA ASP A 132 16.95 -24.79 23.44
C ASP A 132 15.98 -24.67 22.24
N LEU A 133 14.81 -24.04 22.44
CA LEU A 133 13.77 -23.93 21.41
C LEU A 133 13.76 -22.59 20.69
N TYR A 134 14.68 -21.68 20.97
CA TYR A 134 14.67 -20.31 20.44
C TYR A 134 14.77 -20.32 18.91
N ASP A 135 15.84 -20.89 18.38
CA ASP A 135 16.10 -20.95 16.94
C ASP A 135 14.98 -21.71 16.20
N ALA A 136 14.48 -22.82 16.77
CA ALA A 136 13.39 -23.59 16.20
C ALA A 136 12.09 -22.77 16.06
N LYS A 137 11.74 -21.98 17.07
CA LYS A 137 10.56 -21.10 17.01
C LYS A 137 10.70 -19.99 15.97
N VAL A 138 11.91 -19.44 15.79
CA VAL A 138 12.15 -18.45 14.73
C VAL A 138 12.00 -19.09 13.35
N THR A 139 12.52 -20.30 13.14
CA THR A 139 12.35 -21.03 11.88
C THR A 139 10.87 -21.31 11.58
N VAL A 140 10.10 -21.83 12.54
CA VAL A 140 8.66 -22.09 12.35
C VAL A 140 7.87 -20.80 12.08
N LEU A 141 8.19 -19.72 12.80
CA LEU A 141 7.59 -18.41 12.52
C LEU A 141 7.89 -17.96 11.09
N GLY A 142 9.13 -18.14 10.62
CA GLY A 142 9.53 -17.82 9.24
C GLY A 142 8.75 -18.61 8.19
N GLU A 143 8.51 -19.90 8.42
CA GLU A 143 7.72 -20.77 7.54
C GLU A 143 6.25 -20.32 7.46
N TYR A 144 5.63 -19.98 8.60
CA TYR A 144 4.25 -19.46 8.64
C TYR A 144 4.13 -18.14 7.88
N ILE A 145 5.08 -17.22 8.08
CA ILE A 145 5.08 -15.94 7.36
C ILE A 145 5.34 -16.14 5.86
N GLU A 146 6.19 -17.08 5.44
CA GLU A 146 6.39 -17.36 4.01
C GLU A 146 5.11 -17.88 3.36
N HIS A 147 4.41 -18.81 4.00
CA HIS A 147 3.11 -19.30 3.52
C HIS A 147 2.08 -18.18 3.37
N HIS A 148 1.88 -17.42 4.45
CA HIS A 148 0.96 -16.29 4.50
C HIS A 148 1.20 -15.27 3.37
N VAL A 149 2.46 -14.85 3.21
CA VAL A 149 2.87 -13.88 2.17
C VAL A 149 2.57 -14.41 0.76
N GLU A 150 2.77 -15.71 0.52
CA GLU A 150 2.49 -16.30 -0.78
C GLU A 150 0.99 -16.25 -1.12
N GLU A 151 0.12 -16.58 -0.17
CA GLU A 151 -1.33 -16.54 -0.38
C GLU A 151 -1.83 -15.12 -0.60
N GLU A 152 -1.39 -14.17 0.22
CA GLU A 152 -1.77 -12.77 0.07
C GLU A 152 -1.34 -12.21 -1.29
N GLU A 153 -0.08 -12.40 -1.67
CA GLU A 153 0.45 -11.82 -2.90
C GLU A 153 -0.09 -12.48 -4.17
N LYS A 154 -0.28 -13.81 -4.14
CA LYS A 154 -0.74 -14.57 -5.30
C LYS A 154 -2.25 -14.48 -5.47
N GLU A 155 -3.02 -14.42 -4.39
CA GLU A 155 -4.48 -14.48 -4.45
C GLU A 155 -5.13 -13.19 -3.94
N MET A 156 -4.90 -12.83 -2.67
CA MET A 156 -5.68 -11.77 -2.01
C MET A 156 -5.48 -10.41 -2.70
N PHE A 157 -4.24 -10.02 -2.96
CA PHE A 157 -3.90 -8.75 -3.60
C PHE A 157 -4.38 -8.69 -5.04
N LYS A 158 -4.41 -9.82 -5.76
CA LYS A 158 -4.99 -9.86 -7.11
C LYS A 158 -6.51 -9.67 -7.06
N LYS A 159 -7.20 -10.33 -6.12
CA LYS A 159 -8.64 -10.17 -5.88
C LYS A 159 -8.97 -8.73 -5.47
N ALA A 160 -8.22 -8.14 -4.55
CA ALA A 160 -8.37 -6.75 -4.11
C ALA A 160 -8.26 -5.73 -5.26
N LYS A 161 -7.29 -5.94 -6.18
CA LYS A 161 -7.16 -5.12 -7.41
C LYS A 161 -8.35 -5.30 -8.35
N ARG A 162 -8.83 -6.53 -8.56
CA ARG A 162 -10.01 -6.80 -9.41
C ARG A 162 -11.28 -6.18 -8.86
N ALA A 163 -11.42 -6.15 -7.54
CA ALA A 163 -12.52 -5.49 -6.84
C ALA A 163 -12.46 -3.94 -6.90
N LYS A 164 -11.42 -3.36 -7.51
CA LYS A 164 -11.22 -1.90 -7.70
C LYS A 164 -11.28 -1.11 -6.39
N LEU A 165 -10.78 -1.70 -5.31
CA LEU A 165 -10.56 -0.97 -4.06
C LEU A 165 -9.58 0.20 -4.31
N ASP A 166 -9.81 1.32 -3.62
CA ASP A 166 -8.94 2.50 -3.72
C ASP A 166 -7.61 2.25 -2.97
N MET A 167 -6.66 1.63 -3.68
CA MET A 167 -5.34 1.28 -3.15
C MET A 167 -4.53 2.51 -2.71
N VAL A 168 -4.76 3.67 -3.31
CA VAL A 168 -4.06 4.90 -2.95
C VAL A 168 -4.61 5.45 -1.64
N ALA A 169 -5.93 5.47 -1.46
CA ALA A 169 -6.54 5.86 -0.19
C ALA A 169 -6.18 4.89 0.94
N LEU A 170 -6.20 3.58 0.67
CA LEU A 170 -5.79 2.57 1.64
C LEU A 170 -4.31 2.72 2.00
N GLY A 171 -3.42 2.90 1.01
CA GLY A 171 -1.99 3.02 1.27
C GLY A 171 -1.63 4.25 2.09
N LYS A 172 -2.36 5.37 1.92
CA LYS A 172 -2.24 6.53 2.84
C LYS A 172 -2.61 6.17 4.27
N LYS A 173 -3.73 5.47 4.48
CA LYS A 173 -4.18 5.04 5.83
C LYS A 173 -3.16 4.08 6.47
N LEU A 174 -2.72 3.07 5.71
CA LEU A 174 -1.71 2.10 6.15
C LEU A 174 -0.41 2.81 6.54
N ALA A 175 0.12 3.70 5.70
CA ALA A 175 1.36 4.42 5.99
C ALA A 175 1.24 5.30 7.24
N SER A 176 0.12 6.03 7.39
CA SER A 176 -0.13 6.83 8.60
C SER A 176 -0.23 5.97 9.85
N ARG A 177 -0.96 4.84 9.78
CA ARG A 177 -1.12 3.95 10.92
C ARG A 177 0.18 3.24 11.29
N LYS A 178 0.91 2.73 10.29
CA LYS A 178 2.25 2.17 10.45
C LYS A 178 3.17 3.12 11.20
N LYS A 179 3.23 4.39 10.78
CA LYS A 179 4.03 5.42 11.47
C LYS A 179 3.60 5.64 12.93
N ALA A 180 2.29 5.61 13.21
CA ALA A 180 1.78 5.75 14.56
C ALA A 180 2.18 4.56 15.45
N ILE A 181 2.00 3.32 14.97
CA ILE A 181 2.40 2.10 15.71
C ILE A 181 3.90 2.10 15.97
N MET A 182 4.72 2.43 14.96
CA MET A 182 6.17 2.50 15.14
C MET A 182 6.57 3.52 16.21
N LYS A 183 5.82 4.61 16.37
CA LYS A 183 6.04 5.58 17.45
C LYS A 183 5.57 5.05 18.82
N GLU A 184 4.45 4.33 18.87
CA GLU A 184 3.96 3.66 20.08
C GLU A 184 4.98 2.66 20.63
N LEU A 185 5.64 1.90 19.76
CA LEU A 185 6.63 0.88 20.16
C LEU A 185 8.00 1.46 20.54
N GLN A 186 8.23 2.76 20.32
CA GLN A 186 9.47 3.47 20.67
C GLN A 186 9.38 4.19 22.03
N HIS A 187 8.25 4.07 22.73
CA HIS A 187 7.97 4.72 24.01
C HIS A 187 7.55 3.67 25.04
#